data_AF-A0A4P5TCZ9-F1
#
_entry.id   AF-A0A4P5TCZ9-F1
#
_cell.length_a   1.000
_cell.length_b   1.000
_cell.length_c   1.000
_cell.angle_alpha   90.00
_cell.angle_beta   90.00
_cell.angle_gamma   90.00
#
_symmetry.space_group_name_H-M   'P 1'
#
loop_
_entity.id
_entity.type
_entity.pdbx_description
1 polymer ?
#
loop_
_entity_poly.entity_id
_entity_poly.type
_entity_poly.pdbx_seq_one_letter_code
_entity_poly.pdbx_strand_id
1 'polypeptide(L)'
;MNKERKAILGQWHSGRLYISDDEKRRIIEDYLSGNEVKREVYSRYTGYSTENGKITKWMRGFGILDKHVKITNFENMPTKKKDIEPGSEDFETLKLKKRIAELEKQLQTAEMKAIAFSTMVDIAEKEFNIPIRKKYNTKP
;
A
#
# COMPACT_ATOMS: atom_id res chain seq x y z
N MET A 1 4.34 20.71 -36.46
CA MET A 1 3.03 21.35 -36.22
C MET A 1 3.28 22.59 -35.38
N ASN A 2 2.97 23.77 -35.92
CA ASN A 2 3.19 25.04 -35.24
C ASN A 2 2.35 25.10 -33.96
N LYS A 3 3.03 25.23 -32.82
CA LYS A 3 2.41 25.33 -31.50
C LYS A 3 2.03 26.78 -31.27
N GLU A 4 0.95 27.21 -31.90
CA GLU A 4 0.45 28.58 -31.71
C GLU A 4 0.08 28.78 -30.23
N ARG A 5 0.53 29.92 -29.67
CA ARG A 5 0.24 30.31 -28.30
C ARG A 5 -1.26 30.63 -28.22
N LYS A 6 -2.02 29.81 -27.50
CA LYS A 6 -3.45 30.03 -27.28
C LYS A 6 -3.66 31.12 -26.22
N ALA A 7 -4.86 31.71 -26.20
CA ALA A 7 -5.20 32.75 -25.24
C ALA A 7 -5.02 32.26 -23.79
N ILE A 8 -4.47 33.12 -22.94
CA ILE A 8 -4.31 32.82 -21.52
C ILE A 8 -5.70 32.86 -20.87
N LEU A 9 -6.17 31.70 -20.38
CA LEU A 9 -7.43 31.52 -19.67
C LEU A 9 -7.20 31.55 -18.15
N GLY A 10 -8.19 32.06 -17.43
CA GLY A 10 -8.20 32.17 -15.97
C GLY A 10 -8.06 33.60 -15.46
N GLN A 11 -8.67 33.85 -14.31
CA GLN A 11 -8.63 35.12 -13.58
C GLN A 11 -7.87 34.95 -12.27
N TRP A 12 -7.06 35.94 -11.91
CA TRP A 12 -6.39 35.94 -10.62
C TRP A 12 -7.34 36.41 -9.53
N HIS A 13 -7.55 35.57 -8.52
CA HIS A 13 -8.30 35.93 -7.33
C HIS A 13 -7.50 35.56 -6.09
N SER A 14 -7.22 36.56 -5.23
CA SER A 14 -6.55 36.37 -3.93
C SER A 14 -5.29 35.49 -4.00
N GLY A 15 -4.41 35.76 -4.96
CA GLY A 15 -3.14 35.04 -5.13
C GLY A 15 -3.26 33.61 -5.70
N ARG A 16 -4.42 33.24 -6.24
CA ARG A 16 -4.61 31.96 -6.96
C ARG A 16 -5.23 32.19 -8.33
N LEU A 17 -4.77 31.43 -9.31
CA LEU A 17 -5.42 31.37 -10.62
C LEU A 17 -6.74 30.61 -10.49
N TYR A 18 -7.84 31.33 -10.66
CA TYR A 18 -9.18 30.79 -10.78
C TYR A 18 -9.48 30.55 -12.26
N ILE A 19 -10.01 29.37 -12.57
CA ILE A 19 -10.41 29.00 -13.93
C ILE A 19 -11.89 28.63 -13.84
N SER A 20 -12.71 29.29 -14.65
CA SER A 20 -14.16 29.03 -14.73
C SER A 20 -14.41 27.63 -15.29
N ASP A 21 -15.58 27.05 -15.01
CA ASP A 21 -15.92 25.72 -15.52
C ASP A 21 -15.97 25.67 -17.05
N ASP A 22 -16.38 26.76 -17.71
CA ASP A 22 -16.35 26.87 -19.17
C ASP A 22 -14.91 26.84 -19.73
N GLU A 23 -13.99 27.53 -19.05
CA GLU A 23 -12.57 27.52 -19.41
C GLU A 23 -11.95 26.14 -19.18
N LYS A 24 -12.31 25.46 -18.09
CA LYS A 24 -11.89 24.06 -17.83
C LYS A 24 -12.38 23.15 -18.95
N ARG A 25 -13.65 23.29 -19.38
CA ARG A 25 -14.22 22.49 -20.47
C ARG A 25 -13.47 22.72 -21.79
N ARG A 26 -13.15 23.96 -22.15
CA ARG A 26 -12.35 24.28 -23.35
C ARG A 26 -10.97 23.63 -23.31
N ILE A 27 -10.29 23.68 -22.17
CA ILE A 27 -8.97 23.05 -21.99
C ILE A 27 -9.07 21.53 -22.15
N ILE A 28 -10.12 20.91 -21.57
CA ILE A 28 -10.35 19.47 -21.67
C ILE A 28 -10.70 19.07 -23.10
N GLU A 29 -11.56 19.82 -23.79
CA GLU A 29 -11.93 19.57 -25.18
C GLU A 29 -10.72 19.61 -26.11
N ASP A 30 -9.82 20.57 -25.91
CA ASP A 30 -8.58 20.66 -26.68
C ASP A 30 -7.62 19.50 -26.40
N TYR A 31 -7.53 19.06 -25.14
CA TYR A 31 -6.82 17.84 -24.79
C TYR A 31 -7.46 16.60 -25.44
N LEU A 32 -8.79 16.56 -25.50
CA LEU A 32 -9.55 15.49 -26.13
C LEU A 32 -9.60 15.57 -27.67
N SER A 33 -9.18 16.65 -28.29
CA SER A 33 -9.02 16.72 -29.75
C SER A 33 -7.55 16.46 -30.14
N GLY A 34 -6.60 16.92 -29.33
CA GLY A 34 -5.17 16.75 -29.57
C GLY A 34 -4.58 15.40 -29.16
N ASN A 35 -3.33 15.15 -29.57
CA ASN A 35 -2.48 14.06 -29.08
C ASN A 35 -1.37 14.60 -28.15
N GLU A 36 -1.68 15.67 -27.41
CA GLU A 36 -0.71 16.36 -26.58
C GLU A 36 -0.79 15.91 -25.13
N VAL A 37 0.34 15.98 -24.43
CA VAL A 37 0.38 15.70 -22.99
C VAL A 37 -0.40 16.79 -22.27
N LYS A 38 -1.20 16.42 -21.26
CA LYS A 38 -1.99 17.35 -20.44
C LYS A 38 -1.19 18.57 -19.95
N ARG A 39 0.09 18.37 -19.60
CA ARG A 39 1.02 19.44 -19.18
C ARG A 39 1.21 20.50 -20.26
N GLU A 40 1.35 20.09 -21.50
CA GLU A 40 1.56 20.97 -22.64
C GLU A 40 0.30 21.80 -22.91
N VAL A 41 -0.87 21.16 -22.92
CA VAL A 41 -2.16 21.82 -23.09
C VAL A 41 -2.38 22.84 -21.96
N TYR A 42 -2.16 22.44 -20.71
CA TYR A 42 -2.28 23.32 -19.55
C TYR A 42 -1.32 24.52 -19.60
N SER A 43 -0.07 24.30 -20.01
CA SER A 43 0.93 25.36 -20.16
C SER A 43 0.53 26.37 -21.24
N ARG A 44 -0.05 25.91 -22.36
CA ARG A 44 -0.51 26.81 -23.42
C ARG A 44 -1.68 27.70 -23.01
N TYR A 45 -2.63 27.17 -22.25
CA TYR A 45 -3.80 27.92 -21.84
C TYR A 45 -3.59 28.74 -20.58
N THR A 46 -2.75 28.31 -19.64
CA THR A 46 -2.60 29.02 -18.35
C THR A 46 -1.26 29.73 -18.21
N GLY A 47 -0.27 29.42 -19.06
CA GLY A 47 1.09 29.92 -18.95
C GLY A 47 1.91 29.26 -17.83
N TYR A 48 1.34 28.29 -17.11
CA TYR A 48 2.01 27.60 -16.00
C TYR A 48 2.46 26.19 -16.38
N SER A 49 3.70 25.85 -16.04
CA SER A 49 4.29 24.54 -16.36
C SER A 49 3.79 23.39 -15.46
N THR A 50 3.22 23.69 -14.30
CA THR A 50 2.80 22.68 -13.30
C THR A 50 1.28 22.45 -13.30
N GLU A 51 0.87 21.44 -14.06
CA GLU A 51 -0.53 20.98 -14.13
C GLU A 51 -0.99 20.29 -12.83
N ASN A 52 -0.09 19.63 -12.09
CA ASN A 52 -0.37 18.93 -10.82
C ASN A 52 -1.66 18.07 -10.83
N GLY A 53 -1.99 17.46 -11.98
CA GLY A 53 -3.20 16.64 -12.15
C GLY A 53 -4.52 17.43 -12.17
N LYS A 54 -4.49 18.76 -12.36
CA LYS A 54 -5.69 19.62 -12.43
C LYS A 54 -6.65 19.20 -13.53
N ILE A 55 -6.16 18.95 -14.75
CA ILE A 55 -7.01 18.50 -15.86
C ILE A 55 -7.65 17.15 -15.53
N THR A 56 -6.88 16.24 -14.92
CA THR A 56 -7.41 14.93 -14.48
C THR A 56 -8.49 15.09 -13.41
N LYS A 57 -8.32 16.01 -12.45
CA LYS A 57 -9.33 16.32 -11.43
C LYS A 57 -10.61 16.90 -12.05
N TRP A 58 -10.47 17.81 -13.02
CA TRP A 58 -11.61 18.40 -13.71
C TRP A 58 -12.35 17.37 -14.55
N MET A 59 -11.63 16.53 -15.33
CA MET A 59 -12.22 15.45 -16.10
C MET A 59 -13.05 14.49 -15.21
N ARG A 60 -12.52 14.11 -14.04
CA ARG A 60 -13.27 13.32 -13.05
C ARG A 60 -14.53 14.03 -12.56
N GLY A 61 -14.44 15.34 -12.28
CA GLY A 61 -15.59 16.14 -11.85
C GLY A 61 -16.67 16.27 -12.93
N PHE A 62 -16.28 16.29 -14.20
CA PHE A 62 -17.20 16.36 -15.34
C PHE A 62 -17.62 14.98 -15.89
N GLY A 63 -17.15 13.87 -15.31
CA GLY A 63 -17.46 12.52 -15.79
C GLY A 63 -16.82 12.16 -17.13
N ILE A 64 -15.76 12.87 -17.54
CA ILE A 64 -15.07 12.68 -18.81
C ILE A 64 -13.97 11.63 -18.63
N LEU A 65 -13.99 10.59 -19.48
CA LEU A 65 -12.95 9.57 -19.50
C LEU A 65 -11.72 10.06 -20.25
N ASP A 66 -10.55 9.78 -19.68
CA ASP A 66 -9.26 10.15 -20.26
C ASP A 66 -8.85 9.15 -21.36
N LYS A 67 -8.41 9.68 -22.51
CA LYS A 67 -7.98 8.94 -23.70
C LYS A 67 -6.90 7.89 -23.41
N HIS A 68 -6.03 8.14 -22.43
CA HIS A 68 -4.90 7.26 -22.13
C HIS A 68 -5.13 6.36 -20.91
N VAL A 69 -6.32 6.42 -20.30
CA VAL A 69 -6.67 5.44 -19.26
C VAL A 69 -6.90 4.12 -19.97
N LYS A 70 -5.87 3.27 -19.93
CA LYS A 70 -6.07 1.83 -20.07
C LYS A 70 -7.08 1.50 -19.00
N ILE A 71 -8.27 1.04 -19.41
CA ILE A 71 -9.24 0.40 -18.52
C ILE A 71 -8.53 -0.86 -18.04
N THR A 72 -7.69 -0.68 -17.03
CA THR A 72 -7.25 -1.77 -16.21
C THR A 72 -8.51 -2.10 -15.45
N ASN A 73 -9.12 -3.23 -15.80
CA ASN A 73 -10.10 -3.89 -14.97
C ASN A 73 -9.40 -4.33 -13.67
N PHE A 74 -8.90 -3.38 -12.90
CA PHE A 74 -8.75 -3.59 -11.49
C PHE A 74 -10.18 -3.62 -11.00
N GLU A 75 -10.71 -4.84 -10.84
CA GLU A 75 -11.86 -5.07 -9.99
C GLU A 75 -11.68 -4.18 -8.77
N ASN A 76 -12.65 -3.29 -8.54
CA ASN A 76 -12.62 -2.40 -7.40
C ASN A 76 -12.42 -3.27 -6.17
N MET A 77 -11.19 -3.32 -5.64
CA MET A 77 -10.95 -3.93 -4.34
C MET A 77 -11.90 -3.20 -3.40
N PRO A 78 -12.83 -3.91 -2.74
CA PRO A 78 -13.85 -3.26 -1.96
C PRO A 78 -13.13 -2.37 -0.96
N THR A 79 -13.29 -1.06 -1.14
CA THR A 79 -12.98 -0.11 -0.09
C THR A 79 -13.93 -0.50 1.03
N LYS A 80 -13.41 -1.26 2.01
CA LYS A 80 -14.16 -1.60 3.21
C LYS A 80 -14.47 -0.29 3.91
N LYS A 81 -15.56 0.36 3.50
CA LYS A 81 -16.36 1.17 4.40
C LYS A 81 -16.67 0.21 5.55
N LYS A 82 -16.03 0.46 6.68
CA LYS A 82 -16.31 -0.27 7.91
C LYS A 82 -17.71 0.14 8.33
N ASP A 83 -18.70 -0.50 7.74
CA ASP A 83 -19.98 -0.67 8.39
C ASP A 83 -19.69 -1.65 9.53
N ILE A 84 -19.72 -1.10 10.74
CA ILE A 84 -19.44 -1.80 11.98
C ILE A 84 -20.69 -2.63 12.28
N GLU A 85 -20.71 -3.86 11.81
CA GLU A 85 -21.51 -4.94 12.38
C GLU A 85 -20.60 -5.87 13.18
N PRO A 86 -21.07 -6.49 14.28
CA PRO A 86 -20.21 -7.07 15.30
C PRO A 86 -19.67 -8.44 14.86
N GLY A 87 -18.68 -8.45 13.97
CA GLY A 87 -17.84 -9.61 13.66
C GLY A 87 -16.75 -9.84 14.71
N SER A 88 -17.06 -9.66 16.00
CA SER A 88 -16.09 -9.82 17.09
C SER A 88 -15.59 -11.26 17.21
N GLU A 89 -16.43 -12.24 16.89
CA GLU A 89 -16.07 -13.66 16.97
C GLU A 89 -15.00 -14.04 15.93
N ASP A 90 -15.09 -13.55 14.70
CA ASP A 90 -14.10 -13.86 13.65
C ASP A 90 -12.74 -13.21 13.92
N PHE A 91 -12.73 -11.99 14.46
CA PHE A 91 -11.49 -11.31 14.79
C PHE A 91 -10.81 -11.92 16.03
N GLU A 92 -11.58 -12.20 17.08
CA GLU A 92 -11.04 -12.85 18.28
C GLU A 92 -10.59 -14.28 18.00
N THR A 93 -11.34 -15.06 17.20
CA THR A 93 -10.91 -16.41 16.80
C THR A 93 -9.64 -16.37 15.95
N LEU A 94 -9.48 -15.39 15.05
CA LEU A 94 -8.24 -15.22 14.28
C LEU A 94 -7.05 -14.87 15.17
N LYS A 95 -7.25 -13.99 16.15
CA LYS A 95 -6.23 -13.60 17.14
C LYS A 95 -5.83 -14.79 18.02
N LEU A 96 -6.80 -15.57 18.47
CA LEU A 96 -6.57 -16.79 19.25
C LEU A 96 -5.79 -17.83 18.45
N LYS A 97 -6.18 -18.11 17.19
CA LYS A 97 -5.45 -19.03 16.30
C LYS A 97 -3.99 -18.62 16.10
N LYS A 98 -3.73 -17.32 15.91
CA LYS A 98 -2.37 -16.79 15.79
C LYS A 98 -1.56 -17.01 17.07
N ARG A 99 -2.17 -16.80 18.23
CA ARG A 99 -1.51 -17.00 19.52
C ARG A 99 -1.20 -18.48 19.77
N ILE A 100 -2.11 -19.39 19.41
CA ILE A 100 -1.89 -20.84 19.50
C ILE A 100 -0.69 -21.25 18.64
N ALA A 101 -0.66 -20.84 17.36
CA ALA A 101 0.45 -21.16 16.47
C ALA A 101 1.81 -20.63 16.96
N GLU A 102 1.81 -19.45 17.59
CA GLU A 102 3.04 -18.90 18.20
C GLU A 102 3.49 -19.73 19.41
N LEU A 103 2.57 -20.12 20.28
CA LEU A 103 2.85 -20.93 21.46
C LEU A 103 3.33 -22.34 21.08
N GLU A 104 2.70 -22.97 20.10
CA GLU A 104 3.12 -24.28 19.58
C GLU A 104 4.54 -24.22 19.03
N LYS A 105 4.88 -23.16 18.28
CA LYS A 105 6.24 -22.95 17.80
C LYS A 105 7.25 -22.77 18.93
N GLN A 106 6.91 -22.00 19.97
CA GLN A 106 7.78 -21.82 21.13
C GLN A 106 8.01 -23.16 21.85
N LEU A 107 6.96 -23.95 22.03
CA LEU A 107 7.03 -25.28 22.64
C LEU A 107 7.97 -26.20 21.84
N GLN A 108 7.77 -26.30 20.52
CA GLN A 108 8.63 -27.10 19.66
C GLN A 108 10.11 -26.68 19.76
N THR A 109 10.39 -25.38 19.78
CA THR A 109 11.77 -24.89 19.93
C THR A 109 12.37 -25.21 21.30
N ALA A 110 11.57 -25.19 22.36
CA ALA A 110 12.02 -25.52 23.72
C ALA A 110 12.33 -27.02 23.83
N GLU A 111 11.46 -27.89 23.31
CA GLU A 111 11.70 -29.33 23.27
C GLU A 111 12.96 -29.68 22.46
N MET A 112 13.10 -29.10 21.26
CA MET A 112 14.30 -29.31 20.44
C MET A 112 15.57 -28.87 21.14
N LYS A 113 15.55 -27.73 21.86
CA LYS A 113 16.67 -27.28 22.69
C LYS A 113 16.96 -28.25 23.83
N ALA A 114 15.94 -28.75 24.53
CA ALA A 114 16.12 -29.70 25.62
C ALA A 114 16.76 -31.00 25.12
N ILE A 115 16.31 -31.54 23.98
CA ILE A 115 16.90 -32.71 23.34
C ILE A 115 18.35 -32.41 22.95
N ALA A 116 18.62 -31.28 22.28
CA ALA A 116 19.97 -30.91 21.88
C ALA A 116 20.92 -30.81 23.08
N PHE A 117 20.51 -30.14 24.16
CA PHE A 117 21.33 -30.04 25.37
C PHE A 117 21.54 -31.40 26.06
N SER A 118 20.50 -32.24 26.12
CA SER A 118 20.62 -33.62 26.61
C SER A 118 21.68 -34.39 25.81
N THR A 119 21.60 -34.36 24.48
CA THR A 119 22.54 -35.07 23.61
C THR A 119 23.97 -34.52 23.70
N MET A 120 24.13 -33.20 23.86
CA MET A 120 25.44 -32.58 24.05
C MET A 120 26.09 -33.04 25.36
N VAL A 121 25.31 -33.14 26.44
CA VAL A 121 25.79 -33.70 27.71
C VAL A 121 26.21 -35.16 27.53
N ASP A 122 25.40 -35.96 26.86
CA ASP A 122 25.69 -37.40 26.65
C ASP A 122 26.99 -37.59 25.82
N ILE A 123 27.22 -36.75 24.81
CA ILE A 123 28.48 -36.73 24.04
C ILE A 123 29.65 -36.32 24.94
N ALA A 124 29.50 -35.28 25.75
CA ALA A 124 30.57 -34.80 26.63
C ALA A 124 30.96 -35.84 27.70
N GLU A 125 29.99 -36.53 28.30
CA GLU A 125 30.25 -37.61 29.25
C GLU A 125 31.01 -38.76 28.58
N LYS A 126 30.68 -39.10 27.33
CA LYS A 126 31.33 -40.17 26.58
C LYS A 126 32.76 -39.83 26.17
N GLU A 127 33.00 -38.63 25.63
CA GLU A 127 34.31 -38.23 25.09
C GLU A 127 35.31 -37.83 26.18
N PHE A 128 34.85 -37.15 27.23
CA PHE A 128 35.72 -36.63 28.30
C PHE A 128 35.72 -37.49 29.57
N ASN A 129 34.83 -38.50 29.67
CA ASN A 129 34.69 -39.39 30.82
C ASN A 129 34.42 -38.64 32.16
N ILE A 130 33.83 -37.45 32.08
CA ILE A 130 33.43 -36.64 33.24
C ILE A 130 31.93 -36.88 33.49
N PRO A 131 31.51 -37.34 34.68
CA PRO A 131 30.09 -37.51 34.98
C PRO A 131 29.45 -36.14 35.27
N ILE A 132 28.56 -35.70 34.38
CA ILE A 132 27.89 -34.39 34.47
C ILE A 132 26.47 -34.57 35.06
N ARG A 133 25.77 -35.65 34.72
CA ARG A 133 24.44 -35.97 35.26
C ARG A 133 24.54 -36.55 36.68
N LYS A 134 23.59 -36.14 37.52
CA LYS A 134 23.45 -36.69 38.88
C LYS A 134 23.08 -38.18 38.81
N LYS A 135 23.85 -39.02 39.50
CA LYS A 135 23.55 -40.45 39.65
C LYS A 135 22.42 -40.64 40.67
N TYR A 136 21.38 -41.39 40.32
CA TYR A 136 20.18 -41.60 41.15
C TYR A 136 20.40 -42.44 42.42
N ASN A 137 21.62 -42.87 42.72
CA ASN A 137 21.90 -43.85 43.77
C ASN A 137 22.41 -43.24 45.09
N THR A 138 21.74 -42.18 45.57
CA THR A 138 21.99 -41.68 46.93
C THR A 138 20.97 -42.34 47.86
N LYS A 139 21.44 -43.26 48.73
CA LYS A 139 20.64 -43.78 49.85
C LYS A 139 20.19 -42.58 50.73
N PRO A 140 18.98 -42.63 51.32
CA PRO A 140 18.50 -41.58 52.22
C PRO A 140 19.40 -41.41 53.45
#